data_AF-A0A536W857-F1
#
_entry.id   AF-A0A536W857-F1
#
_cell.length_a   1.000
_cell.length_b   1.000
_cell.length_c   1.000
_cell.angle_alpha   90.00
_cell.angle_beta   90.00
_cell.angle_gamma   90.00
#
_symmetry.space_group_name_H-M   'P 1'
#
loop_
_entity.id
_entity.type
_entity.pdbx_description
1 polymer ?
#
loop_
_entity_poly.entity_id
_entity_poly.type
_entity_poly.pdbx_seq_one_letter_code
_entity_poly.pdbx_strand_id
1 'polypeptide(L)' 'MSDADPPVIAVDGPAASGKGTIAQGVARALGFHYLDSGSLYRLVALKALQAGIPLEDGPRLAQA' A
#
# COMPACT_ATOMS: atom_id res chain seq x y z
N MET A 1 -17.65 8.09 -15.15
CA MET A 1 -16.93 8.95 -14.19
C MET A 1 -17.53 10.33 -14.31
N SER A 2 -18.00 10.90 -13.21
CA SER A 2 -18.25 12.35 -13.20
C SER A 2 -16.90 13.07 -13.26
N ASP A 3 -16.84 14.28 -13.79
CA ASP A 3 -15.63 15.12 -13.76
C ASP A 3 -15.16 15.48 -12.32
N ALA A 4 -15.83 14.96 -11.28
CA ALA A 4 -15.60 15.31 -9.88
C ALA A 4 -14.75 14.31 -9.08
N ASP A 5 -14.47 13.10 -9.59
CA ASP A 5 -13.58 12.16 -8.91
C ASP A 5 -12.12 12.41 -9.30
N PRO A 6 -11.21 12.63 -8.34
CA PRO A 6 -9.80 12.83 -8.65
C PRO A 6 -9.26 11.58 -9.36
N PRO A 7 -8.47 11.73 -10.43
CA PRO A 7 -7.93 10.60 -11.18
C PRO A 7 -7.06 9.72 -10.28
N VAL A 8 -7.26 8.39 -10.35
CA VAL A 8 -6.48 7.38 -9.60
C VAL A 8 -5.71 6.51 -10.58
N ILE A 9 -4.42 6.31 -10.30
CA ILE A 9 -3.53 5.43 -11.08
C ILE A 9 -3.09 4.27 -10.19
N ALA A 10 -3.44 3.05 -10.55
CA ALA A 10 -2.95 1.83 -9.92
C ALA A 10 -1.74 1.27 -10.69
N VAL A 11 -0.70 0.84 -9.97
CA VAL A 11 0.52 0.26 -10.55
C VAL A 11 0.80 -1.09 -9.91
N ASP A 12 0.43 -2.15 -10.61
CA ASP A 12 0.55 -3.53 -10.14
C ASP A 12 1.69 -4.30 -10.83
N GLY A 13 2.21 -5.30 -10.14
CA GLY A 13 3.27 -6.16 -10.64
C GLY A 13 3.89 -7.04 -9.56
N PRO A 14 4.66 -8.07 -9.93
CA PRO A 14 5.25 -9.01 -8.98
C PRO A 14 6.24 -8.33 -8.03
N ALA A 15 6.63 -9.04 -6.97
CA ALA A 15 7.69 -8.57 -6.08
C ALA A 15 8.97 -8.27 -6.88
N ALA A 16 9.70 -7.23 -6.48
CA ALA A 16 10.94 -6.77 -7.12
C ALA A 16 10.84 -6.30 -8.59
N SER A 17 9.64 -6.08 -9.15
CA SER A 17 9.47 -5.55 -10.52
C SER A 17 9.81 -4.06 -10.69
N GLY A 18 10.15 -3.34 -9.61
CA GLY A 18 10.38 -1.90 -9.64
C GLY A 18 9.11 -1.02 -9.59
N LYS A 19 7.93 -1.62 -9.38
CA LYS A 19 6.64 -0.91 -9.35
C LYS A 19 6.58 0.29 -8.39
N GLY A 20 7.14 0.18 -7.18
CA GLY A 20 7.17 1.28 -6.21
C GLY A 20 8.00 2.46 -6.70
N THR A 21 9.16 2.19 -7.30
CA THR A 21 10.04 3.20 -7.88
C THR A 21 9.35 3.94 -9.04
N ILE A 22 8.71 3.20 -9.95
CA ILE A 22 7.97 3.79 -11.07
C ILE A 22 6.75 4.57 -10.58
N ALA A 23 5.97 4.02 -9.66
CA ALA A 23 4.79 4.69 -9.11
C ALA A 23 5.15 6.00 -8.39
N GLN A 24 6.25 6.02 -7.62
CA GLN A 24 6.75 7.25 -7.00
C GLN A 24 7.22 8.28 -8.05
N GLY A 25 7.88 7.83 -9.12
CA GLY A 25 8.30 8.70 -10.23
C GLY A 25 7.11 9.32 -10.97
N VAL A 26 6.10 8.51 -11.30
CA VAL A 26 4.85 8.95 -11.92
C VAL A 26 4.11 9.95 -11.03
N ALA A 27 3.98 9.65 -9.73
CA ALA A 27 3.31 10.54 -8.79
C ALA A 27 4.00 11.92 -8.72
N ARG A 28 5.35 11.94 -8.66
CA ARG A 28 6.12 13.19 -8.68
C ARG A 28 5.93 13.96 -9.99
N ALA A 29 5.96 13.28 -11.13
CA ALA A 29 5.84 13.91 -12.44
C ALA A 29 4.46 14.53 -12.68
N LEU A 30 3.41 13.92 -12.13
CA LEU A 30 2.02 14.35 -12.30
C LEU A 30 1.49 15.21 -11.14
N GLY A 31 2.26 15.38 -10.06
CA GLY A 31 1.82 16.09 -8.86
C GLY A 31 0.79 15.32 -8.01
N PHE A 32 0.79 14.00 -8.08
CA PHE A 32 -0.13 13.13 -7.34
C PHE A 32 0.45 12.77 -5.97
N HIS A 33 -0.43 12.49 -5.02
CA HIS A 33 -0.04 11.78 -3.81
C HIS A 33 0.36 10.34 -4.14
N TYR A 34 1.35 9.81 -3.42
CA TYR A 34 1.85 8.45 -3.59
C TYR A 34 1.45 7.59 -2.39
N LEU A 35 0.86 6.42 -2.65
CA LEU A 35 0.49 5.43 -1.65
C LEU A 35 1.22 4.11 -1.94
N ASP A 36 2.12 3.69 -1.04
CA ASP A 36 2.74 2.36 -1.08
C ASP A 36 1.91 1.37 -0.27
N SER A 37 1.01 0.65 -0.94
CA SER A 37 0.20 -0.40 -0.30
C SER A 37 1.05 -1.49 0.35
N GLY A 38 2.22 -1.82 -0.24
CA GLY A 38 3.12 -2.84 0.30
C GLY A 38 3.70 -2.45 1.65
N SER A 39 3.95 -1.16 1.88
CA SER A 39 4.40 -0.66 3.18
C SER A 39 3.32 -0.81 4.26
N LEU A 40 2.04 -0.60 3.92
CA LEU A 40 0.93 -0.82 4.86
C LEU A 40 0.86 -2.27 5.34
N TYR A 41 0.93 -3.25 4.42
CA TYR A 41 0.93 -4.67 4.77
C TYR A 41 2.11 -5.05 5.68
N ARG A 42 3.31 -4.51 5.41
CA ARG A 42 4.50 -4.75 6.23
C ARG A 42 4.38 -4.14 7.62
N LEU A 43 3.80 -2.96 7.74
CA LEU A 43 3.56 -2.31 9.04
C LEU A 43 2.56 -3.09 9.89
N VAL A 44 1.47 -3.58 9.30
CA VAL A 44 0.49 -4.43 10.00
C VAL A 44 1.16 -5.72 10.48
N ALA A 45 1.91 -6.40 9.60
CA ALA A 45 2.63 -7.61 9.97
C ALA A 45 3.65 -7.36 11.09
N LEU A 46 4.42 -6.27 11.02
CA LEU A 46 5.37 -5.89 12.07
C LEU A 46 4.68 -5.68 13.42
N LYS A 47 3.56 -4.95 13.44
CA LYS A 47 2.79 -4.69 14.66
C LYS A 47 2.23 -5.99 15.26
N ALA A 48 1.72 -6.88 14.41
CA ALA A 48 1.21 -8.18 14.84
C ALA A 48 2.31 -9.03 15.48
N LEU A 49 3.50 -9.08 14.87
CA LEU A 49 4.66 -9.78 15.42
C LEU A 49 5.10 -9.21 16.77
N GLN A 50 5.10 -7.89 16.91
CA GLN A 50 5.41 -7.21 18.18
C GLN A 50 4.37 -7.49 19.28
N ALA A 51 3.10 -7.63 18.90
CA ALA A 51 1.98 -7.89 19.82
C ALA A 51 1.70 -9.38 20.06
N GLY A 52 2.44 -10.29 19.41
CA GLY A 52 2.20 -11.73 19.49
C GLY A 52 0.85 -12.15 18.91
N ILE A 53 0.32 -11.40 17.94
CA ILE A 53 -0.94 -11.73 17.25
C ILE A 53 -0.61 -12.69 16.09
N PRO A 54 -1.28 -13.86 15.99
CA PRO A 54 -1.14 -14.76 14.84
C PRO A 54 -1.50 -14.06 13.53
N LEU A 55 -0.71 -14.25 12.47
CA LEU A 55 -0.90 -13.56 11.18
C LEU A 55 -2.13 -14.09 10.40
N GLU A 56 -2.61 -15.26 10.78
CA GLU A 56 -3.83 -15.89 10.29
C GLU A 56 -5.10 -15.37 10.98
N ASP A 57 -4.99 -14.65 12.10
CA ASP A 57 -6.13 -14.11 12.85
C ASP A 57 -6.51 -12.70 12.33
N GLY A 58 -7.16 -12.68 11.16
CA GLY A 58 -7.62 -11.45 10.50
C GLY A 58 -8.40 -10.49 11.42
N PRO A 59 -9.40 -10.95 12.20
CA PRO A 59 -10.12 -10.09 13.15
C PRO A 59 -9.22 -9.41 14.19
N ARG A 60 -8.21 -10.12 14.73
CA ARG A 60 -7.26 -9.50 15.68
C ARG A 60 -6.29 -8.56 14.98
N LEU A 61 -5.85 -8.88 13.77
CA LEU A 61 -5.02 -7.98 12.96
C LEU A 61 -5.71 -6.65 12.66
N ALA A 62 -7.03 -6.67 12.43
CA ALA A 62 -7.81 -5.45 12.16
C ALA A 62 -7.91 -4.49 13.36
N GLN A 63 -7.66 -4.99 14.58
CA GLN A 63 -7.69 -4.21 15.83
C GLN A 63 -6.29 -3.87 16.36
N ALA A 64 -5.24 -4.38 15.69
CA ALA A 64 -3.86 -4.33 16.17
C ALA A 64 -3.33 -2.90 16.24
#